data_AF-A0A1C4BEH7-F1
#
_entry.id   AF-A0A1C4BEH7-F1
#
_cell.length_a   1.000
_cell.length_b   1.000
_cell.length_c   1.000
_cell.angle_alpha   90.00
_cell.angle_beta   90.00
_cell.angle_gamma   90.00
#
_symmetry.space_group_name_H-M   'P 1'
#
loop_
_entity.id
_entity.type
_entity.pdbx_description
1 polymer ?
#
loop_
_entity_poly.entity_id
_entity_poly.type
_entity_poly.pdbx_seq_one_letter_code
_entity_poly.pdbx_strand_id
1 'polypeptide(L)'
;MKKLAIIISSPPHGNAKGREALDIALATSTFNQISVFFVDDGVFHLLPNQQPDEILMRDYIATFNMLELYDIDNVYVCESSLKSRNLMQLPRNIPSKLINNQLLNQLLTIQDVILRF
;
A
#
# COMPACT_ATOMS: atom_id res chain seq x y z
N MET A 1 -20.13 2.03 -9.52
CA MET A 1 -18.69 1.91 -9.22
C MET A 1 -18.58 1.28 -7.85
N LYS A 2 -17.70 0.29 -7.64
CA LYS A 2 -17.50 -0.32 -6.32
C LYS A 2 -16.35 0.38 -5.58
N LYS A 3 -16.40 0.36 -4.25
CA LYS A 3 -15.30 0.69 -3.35
C LYS A 3 -14.44 -0.55 -3.12
N LEU A 4 -13.22 -0.52 -3.62
CA LEU A 4 -12.27 -1.64 -3.56
C LEU A 4 -11.11 -1.27 -2.65
N ALA A 5 -10.96 -2.02 -1.57
CA ALA A 5 -9.78 -1.97 -0.72
C ALA A 5 -8.72 -2.97 -1.17
N ILE A 6 -7.50 -2.48 -1.34
CA ILE A 6 -6.30 -3.27 -1.58
C ILE A 6 -5.45 -3.19 -0.32
N ILE A 7 -5.34 -4.32 0.39
CA ILE A 7 -4.54 -4.45 1.60
C ILE A 7 -3.20 -5.09 1.21
N ILE A 8 -2.12 -4.37 1.43
CA ILE A 8 -0.75 -4.86 1.29
C ILE A 8 -0.23 -5.15 2.70
N SER A 9 0.03 -6.42 2.98
CA SER A 9 0.39 -6.93 4.30
C SER A 9 1.71 -7.71 4.36
N SER A 10 2.25 -8.10 3.21
CA SER A 10 3.56 -8.75 3.06
C SER A 10 4.68 -7.72 2.83
N PRO A 11 5.94 -8.01 3.20
CA PRO A 11 7.06 -7.11 2.89
C PRO A 11 7.35 -7.08 1.37
N PRO A 12 8.02 -6.05 0.85
CA PRO A 12 8.44 -6.01 -0.54
C PRO A 12 9.54 -7.05 -0.82
N HIS A 13 9.74 -7.35 -2.11
CA HIS A 13 10.79 -8.18 -2.70
C HIS A 13 10.82 -9.67 -2.35
N GLY A 14 10.35 -10.09 -1.17
CA GLY A 14 10.34 -11.51 -0.78
C GLY A 14 9.35 -12.38 -1.58
N ASN A 15 8.36 -11.75 -2.23
CA ASN A 15 7.44 -12.37 -3.17
C ASN A 15 6.83 -11.29 -4.09
N ALA A 16 6.02 -11.70 -5.06
CA ALA A 16 5.42 -10.80 -6.05
C ALA A 16 4.13 -10.10 -5.57
N LYS A 17 3.62 -10.38 -4.37
CA LYS A 17 2.28 -9.94 -3.95
C LYS A 17 2.14 -8.42 -3.88
N GLY A 18 3.15 -7.70 -3.41
CA GLY A 18 3.14 -6.23 -3.39
C GLY A 18 3.05 -5.63 -4.80
N ARG A 19 3.76 -6.23 -5.76
CA ARG A 19 3.71 -5.83 -7.18
C ARG A 19 2.34 -6.12 -7.78
N GLU A 20 1.80 -7.32 -7.54
CA GLU A 20 0.48 -7.71 -8.04
C GLU A 20 -0.64 -6.83 -7.46
N ALA A 21 -0.54 -6.47 -6.18
CA ALA A 21 -1.45 -5.53 -5.54
C ALA A 21 -1.45 -4.16 -6.23
N LEU A 22 -0.26 -3.65 -6.56
CA LEU A 22 -0.10 -2.40 -7.30
C LEU A 22 -0.66 -2.50 -8.72
N ASP A 23 -0.33 -3.57 -9.44
CA ASP A 23 -0.82 -3.81 -10.81
C ASP A 23 -2.36 -3.83 -10.84
N ILE A 24 -3.00 -4.49 -9.85
CA ILE A 24 -4.46 -4.53 -9.71
C ILE A 24 -5.03 -3.15 -9.36
N ALA A 25 -4.38 -2.40 -8.46
CA ALA A 25 -4.79 -1.04 -8.11
C ALA A 25 -4.88 -0.15 -9.35
N LEU A 26 -3.82 -0.14 -10.16
CA LEU A 26 -3.72 0.68 -11.36
C LEU A 26 -4.67 0.20 -12.46
N ALA A 27 -4.79 -1.12 -12.66
CA ALA A 27 -5.65 -1.67 -13.71
C ALA A 27 -7.15 -1.48 -13.44
N THR A 28 -7.55 -1.34 -12.17
CA THR A 28 -8.96 -1.27 -11.78
C THR A 28 -9.42 0.13 -11.36
N SER A 29 -8.52 1.11 -11.26
CA SER A 29 -8.84 2.48 -10.81
C SER A 29 -9.77 3.22 -11.76
N THR A 30 -9.75 2.89 -13.06
CA THR A 30 -10.66 3.51 -14.04
C THR A 30 -12.14 3.14 -13.83
N PHE A 31 -12.42 2.05 -13.09
CA PHE A 31 -13.79 1.53 -12.91
C PHE A 31 -14.26 1.53 -11.45
N ASN A 32 -13.32 1.61 -10.50
CA ASN A 32 -13.59 1.45 -9.07
C ASN A 32 -12.94 2.58 -8.26
N GLN A 33 -13.54 2.88 -7.11
CA GLN A 33 -12.92 3.75 -6.11
C GLN A 33 -11.93 2.93 -5.31
N ILE A 34 -10.63 3.17 -5.52
CA ILE A 34 -9.56 2.40 -4.89
C ILE A 34 -9.17 3.03 -3.55
N SER A 35 -8.98 2.19 -2.54
CA SER A 35 -8.29 2.54 -1.30
C SER A 35 -7.15 1.55 -1.06
N VAL A 36 -5.93 2.05 -0.87
CA VAL A 36 -4.74 1.21 -0.62
C VAL A 36 -4.37 1.30 0.86
N PHE A 37 -4.16 0.15 1.49
CA PHE A 37 -3.82 0.06 2.91
C PHE A 37 -2.51 -0.70 3.08
N PHE A 38 -1.50 -0.05 3.66
CA PHE A 38 -0.28 -0.69 4.12
C PHE A 38 -0.43 -1.08 5.59
N VAL A 39 -0.47 -2.39 5.85
CA VAL A 39 -0.63 -2.98 7.19
C VAL A 39 0.46 -4.03 7.42
N ASP A 40 0.65 -4.48 8.65
CA ASP A 40 1.64 -5.52 8.99
C ASP A 40 3.02 -5.24 8.37
N ASP A 41 3.63 -6.19 7.66
CA ASP A 41 4.92 -6.00 6.97
C ASP A 41 4.80 -5.20 5.68
N GLY A 42 3.58 -4.94 5.21
CA GLY A 42 3.31 -4.10 4.05
C GLY A 42 3.91 -2.71 4.16
N VAL A 43 4.04 -2.18 5.38
CA VAL A 43 4.62 -0.85 5.65
C VAL A 43 6.07 -0.71 5.17
N PHE A 44 6.81 -1.80 4.96
CA PHE A 44 8.16 -1.76 4.41
C PHE A 44 8.20 -1.26 2.95
N HIS A 45 7.09 -1.33 2.20
CA HIS A 45 7.00 -0.73 0.86
C HIS A 45 7.19 0.78 0.86
N LEU A 46 6.93 1.44 2.00
CA LEU A 46 6.99 2.89 2.12
C LEU A 46 8.40 3.43 2.36
N LEU A 47 9.38 2.56 2.59
CA LEU A 47 10.76 3.00 2.81
C LEU A 47 11.39 3.52 1.51
N PRO A 48 12.10 4.67 1.56
CA PRO A 48 12.76 5.21 0.38
C PRO A 48 14.05 4.46 0.05
N ASN A 49 14.59 4.73 -1.14
CA ASN A 49 15.92 4.30 -1.59
C ASN A 49 16.14 2.78 -1.57
N GLN A 50 15.08 1.98 -1.79
CA GLN A 50 15.21 0.54 -1.96
C GLN A 50 16.00 0.23 -3.24
N GLN A 51 16.86 -0.79 -3.20
CA GLN A 51 17.70 -1.23 -4.33
C GLN A 51 17.43 -2.71 -4.65
N PRO A 52 16.25 -3.06 -5.19
CA PRO A 52 15.90 -4.47 -5.44
C PRO A 52 16.72 -5.11 -6.58
N ASP A 53 17.38 -4.31 -7.41
CA ASP A 53 18.28 -4.82 -8.46
C ASP A 53 19.46 -5.62 -7.88
N GLU A 54 19.91 -5.29 -6.66
CA GLU A 54 20.95 -6.03 -5.92
C GLU A 54 20.57 -7.50 -5.64
N ILE A 55 19.27 -7.81 -5.69
CA ILE A 55 18.72 -9.16 -5.53
C ILE A 55 18.00 -9.65 -6.79
N LEU A 56 18.31 -9.05 -7.95
CA LEU A 56 17.75 -9.40 -9.27
C LEU A 56 16.22 -9.26 -9.35
N MET A 57 15.62 -8.43 -8.50
CA MET A 57 14.19 -8.16 -8.49
C MET A 57 13.89 -6.83 -9.18
N ARG A 58 12.79 -6.79 -9.93
CA ARG A 58 12.30 -5.56 -10.55
C ARG A 58 11.99 -4.51 -9.47
N ASP A 59 12.49 -3.29 -9.66
CA ASP A 59 12.05 -2.15 -8.85
C ASP A 59 10.63 -1.71 -9.20
N TYR A 60 9.65 -2.27 -8.47
CA TYR A 60 8.26 -1.83 -8.52
C TYR A 60 7.93 -0.80 -7.43
N ILE A 61 8.86 -0.48 -6.53
CA ILE A 61 8.63 0.47 -5.44
C ILE A 61 8.46 1.88 -6.02
N ALA A 62 9.30 2.24 -7.00
CA ALA A 62 9.18 3.49 -7.73
C ALA A 62 7.81 3.67 -8.41
N THR A 63 7.17 2.57 -8.83
CA THR A 63 5.86 2.58 -9.51
C THR A 63 4.72 2.99 -8.58
N PHE A 64 4.87 2.92 -7.25
CA PHE A 64 3.82 3.40 -6.34
C PHE A 64 3.55 4.90 -6.47
N ASN A 65 4.48 5.69 -7.02
CA ASN A 65 4.24 7.09 -7.36
C ASN A 65 3.12 7.27 -8.41
N MET A 66 2.80 6.22 -9.19
CA MET A 66 1.67 6.27 -10.13
C MET A 66 0.32 6.30 -9.43
N LEU A 67 0.20 5.94 -8.14
CA LEU A 67 -1.08 5.99 -7.44
C LEU A 67 -1.71 7.40 -7.52
N GLU A 68 -0.92 8.44 -7.31
CA GLU A 68 -1.38 9.83 -7.40
C GLU A 68 -1.77 10.21 -8.85
N LEU A 69 -1.01 9.75 -9.85
CA LEU A 69 -1.31 10.01 -11.27
C LEU A 69 -2.59 9.32 -11.76
N TYR A 70 -3.06 8.31 -11.04
CA TYR A 70 -4.28 7.55 -11.33
C TYR A 70 -5.44 7.94 -10.38
N ASP A 71 -5.35 9.12 -9.73
CA ASP A 71 -6.34 9.65 -8.78
C ASP A 71 -6.63 8.73 -7.59
N ILE A 72 -5.65 7.91 -7.17
CA ILE A 72 -5.74 7.03 -6.00
C ILE A 72 -5.21 7.75 -4.76
N ASP A 73 -6.01 8.67 -4.21
CA ASP A 73 -5.64 9.50 -3.05
C ASP A 73 -5.88 8.81 -1.69
N ASN A 74 -6.62 7.71 -1.70
CA ASN A 74 -7.00 6.96 -0.50
C ASN A 74 -5.91 5.95 -0.14
N VAL A 75 -4.71 6.46 0.11
CA VAL A 75 -3.55 5.66 0.55
C VAL A 75 -3.38 5.81 2.05
N TYR A 76 -3.45 4.69 2.76
CA TYR A 76 -3.43 4.65 4.22
C TYR A 76 -2.30 3.76 4.74
N VAL A 77 -1.74 4.15 5.88
CA VAL A 77 -0.72 3.37 6.59
C VAL A 77 -1.11 3.13 8.04
N CYS A 78 -1.01 1.87 8.47
CA CYS A 78 -1.37 1.46 9.82
C CYS A 78 -0.32 1.92 10.84
N GLU A 79 -0.73 2.78 11.78
CA GLU A 79 0.13 3.32 12.83
C GLU A 79 0.73 2.23 13.71
N SER A 80 -0.07 1.23 14.11
CA SER A 80 0.41 0.15 14.97
C SER A 80 1.48 -0.70 14.28
N SER A 81 1.38 -0.88 12.95
CA SER A 81 2.35 -1.62 12.14
C SER A 81 3.68 -0.87 11.98
N LEU A 82 3.64 0.46 11.84
CA LEU A 82 4.84 1.30 11.84
C LEU A 82 5.52 1.29 13.22
N LYS A 83 4.73 1.43 14.30
CA LYS A 83 5.26 1.43 15.69
C LYS A 83 5.98 0.13 16.02
N SER A 84 5.37 -1.03 15.72
CA SER A 84 5.98 -2.33 16.01
C SER A 84 7.28 -2.60 15.26
N ARG A 85 7.51 -1.91 14.13
CA ARG A 85 8.71 -2.02 13.28
C ARG A 85 9.68 -0.85 13.44
N ASN A 86 9.43 0.07 14.37
CA ASN A 86 10.24 1.28 14.59
C ASN A 86 10.37 2.19 13.36
N LEU A 87 9.33 2.28 12.51
CA LEU A 87 9.37 3.04 11.24
C LEU A 87 8.63 4.38 11.32
N MET A 88 8.06 4.75 12.48
CA MET A 88 7.20 5.94 12.62
C MET A 88 7.84 7.25 12.17
N GLN A 89 9.14 7.41 12.43
CA GLN A 89 9.88 8.64 12.15
C GLN A 89 10.60 8.59 10.79
N LEU A 90 10.54 7.47 10.08
CA LEU A 90 11.22 7.35 8.80
C LEU A 90 10.45 8.08 7.70
N PRO A 91 11.16 8.71 6.74
CA PRO A 91 10.54 9.27 5.56
C PRO A 91 9.79 8.18 4.78
N ARG A 92 8.73 8.58 4.10
CA ARG A 92 7.94 7.71 3.22
C ARG A 92 8.17 8.12 1.77
N ASN A 93 8.23 7.13 0.88
CA ASN A 93 8.45 7.34 -0.55
C ASN A 93 7.21 7.86 -1.31
N ILE A 94 6.01 7.68 -0.76
CA ILE A 94 4.74 8.17 -1.34
C ILE A 94 3.89 8.90 -0.29
N PRO A 95 3.00 9.82 -0.72
CA PRO A 95 1.99 10.38 0.16
C PRO A 95 1.09 9.29 0.76
N SER A 96 0.93 9.29 2.07
CA SER A 96 0.06 8.31 2.76
C SER A 96 -0.50 8.89 4.06
N LYS A 97 -1.74 8.57 4.36
CA LYS A 97 -2.45 9.00 5.56
C LYS A 97 -2.23 8.00 6.69
N LEU A 98 -1.62 8.44 7.80
CA LEU A 98 -1.44 7.63 8.99
C LEU A 98 -2.79 7.40 9.68
N ILE A 99 -3.15 6.14 9.94
CA ILE A 99 -4.42 5.77 10.58
C ILE A 99 -4.21 4.79 11.73
N ASN A 100 -5.05 4.90 12.77
CA ASN A 100 -5.08 3.92 13.86
C ASN A 100 -5.98 2.73 13.51
N ASN A 101 -5.97 1.69 14.35
CA ASN A 101 -6.74 0.47 14.11
C ASN A 101 -8.27 0.71 14.08
N GLN A 102 -8.77 1.69 14.85
CA GLN A 102 -10.19 2.03 14.85
C GLN A 102 -10.62 2.59 13.50
N LEU A 103 -9.89 3.59 12.98
CA LEU A 103 -10.16 4.19 11.68
C LEU A 103 -9.94 3.19 10.54
N LEU A 104 -8.93 2.32 10.62
CA LEU A 104 -8.74 1.21 9.67
C LEU A 104 -9.99 0.34 9.57
N ASN A 105 -10.54 -0.13 10.69
CA ASN A 105 -11.74 -0.96 10.69
C ASN A 105 -12.97 -0.23 10.12
N GLN A 106 -13.13 1.05 10.46
CA GLN A 106 -14.20 1.89 9.90
C GLN A 106 -14.07 2.03 8.38
N LEU A 107 -12.87 2.32 7.89
CA LEU A 107 -12.58 2.47 6.46
C LEU A 107 -12.73 1.16 5.67
N LEU A 108 -12.45 0.00 6.28
CA LEU A 108 -12.64 -1.30 5.64
C LEU A 108 -14.12 -1.72 5.59
N THR A 109 -14.92 -1.34 6.59
CA THR A 109 -16.36 -1.69 6.66
C THR A 109 -17.17 -1.04 5.54
N ILE A 110 -16.73 0.12 5.04
CA ILE A 110 -17.40 0.85 3.95
C ILE A 110 -17.02 0.35 2.54
N GLN A 111 -16.15 -0.67 2.44
CA GLN A 111 -15.67 -1.19 1.16
C GLN A 111 -16.59 -2.31 0.68
N ASP A 112 -16.88 -2.33 -0.61
CA ASP A 112 -17.69 -3.38 -1.21
C ASP A 112 -16.88 -4.66 -1.43
N VAL A 113 -15.57 -4.51 -1.67
CA VAL A 113 -14.64 -5.61 -1.92
C VAL A 113 -13.32 -5.33 -1.21
N ILE A 114 -12.74 -6.37 -0.61
CA ILE A 114 -11.42 -6.32 0.02
C ILE A 114 -10.55 -7.40 -0.61
N LEU A 115 -9.40 -6.99 -1.16
CA LEU A 115 -8.37 -7.90 -1.65
C LEU A 115 -7.12 -7.74 -0.78
N ARG A 116 -6.59 -8.85 -0.29
CA ARG A 116 -5.39 -8.85 0.58
C ARG A 116 -4.24 -9.58 -0.09
N PHE A 117 -3.07 -8.95 -0.01
CA PHE A 117 -1.79 -9.38 -0.56
C PHE A 117 -0.73 -9.42 0.58
#